data_AF-A0A7C5HCL3-F1
#
_entry.id   AF-A0A7C5HCL3-F1
#
_cell.length_a   1.000
_cell.length_b   1.000
_cell.length_c   1.000
_cell.angle_alpha   90.00
_cell.angle_beta   90.00
_cell.angle_gamma   90.00
#
_symmetry.space_group_name_H-M   'P 1'
#
loop_
_entity.id
_entity.type
_entity.pdbx_description
1 polymer ?
#
loop_
_entity_poly.entity_id
_entity_poly.type
_entity_poly.pdbx_seq_one_letter_code
_entity_poly.pdbx_strand_id
1 'polypeptide(L)'
;DSELAAAIMSIQAIKGVEIGPAFDNARKPGSQVHDELFAGGEQGLRRETNRAGGIEGSMSSGQPIHIRAAMKPISSLVSPLRSFDLATLEAIQSRFERSDTCAVPAAGIVAEAVVAPVIANALLEKIGGDHMAEISERLEAYREALRMRITRP
;
A
#
# COMPACT_ATOMS: atom_id res chain seq x y z
N ASP A 1 8.05 2.95 0.74
CA ASP A 1 7.46 1.59 0.61
C ASP A 1 7.35 0.88 1.95
N SER A 2 8.42 0.84 2.76
CA SER A 2 8.43 0.19 4.09
C SER A 2 7.25 0.62 4.99
N GLU A 3 6.99 1.93 5.12
CA GLU A 3 5.90 2.43 5.97
C GLU A 3 4.51 1.96 5.51
N LEU A 4 4.27 1.97 4.20
CA LEU A 4 3.02 1.47 3.61
C LEU A 4 2.88 -0.03 3.86
N ALA A 5 3.97 -0.79 3.68
CA ALA A 5 3.96 -2.23 3.95
C ALA A 5 3.70 -2.52 5.43
N ALA A 6 4.30 -1.76 6.35
CA ALA A 6 4.08 -1.89 7.78
C ALA A 6 2.63 -1.58 8.16
N ALA A 7 2.05 -0.49 7.63
CA ALA A 7 0.66 -0.13 7.88
C ALA A 7 -0.31 -1.21 7.41
N ILE A 8 -0.14 -1.72 6.18
CA ILE A 8 -0.99 -2.80 5.66
C ILE A 8 -0.79 -4.10 6.44
N MET A 9 0.44 -4.47 6.76
CA MET A 9 0.74 -5.70 7.52
C MET A 9 0.19 -5.64 8.96
N SER A 10 -0.04 -4.44 9.50
CA SER A 10 -0.64 -4.26 10.83
C SER A 10 -2.13 -4.63 10.90
N ILE A 11 -2.81 -4.69 9.75
CA ILE A 11 -4.23 -5.06 9.67
C ILE A 11 -4.39 -6.53 10.06
N GLN A 12 -5.37 -6.81 10.90
CA GLN A 12 -5.65 -8.17 11.37
C GLN A 12 -5.90 -9.11 10.18
N ALA A 13 -5.32 -10.30 10.29
CA ALA A 13 -5.35 -11.36 9.28
C ALA A 13 -4.59 -11.08 7.97
N ILE A 14 -3.94 -9.93 7.78
CA ILE A 14 -2.99 -9.76 6.69
C ILE A 14 -1.72 -10.56 6.96
N LYS A 15 -1.25 -11.31 5.94
CA LYS A 15 -0.09 -12.21 6.00
C LYS A 15 0.96 -11.93 4.94
N GLY A 16 0.68 -11.05 3.99
CA GLY A 16 1.58 -10.70 2.89
C GLY A 16 1.21 -9.34 2.32
N VAL A 17 2.22 -8.59 1.86
CA VAL A 17 2.05 -7.29 1.20
C VAL A 17 3.00 -7.20 0.04
N GLU A 18 2.55 -6.64 -1.08
CA GLU A 18 3.39 -6.31 -2.22
C GLU A 18 3.05 -4.91 -2.77
N ILE A 19 4.08 -4.23 -3.28
CA ILE A 19 3.96 -2.98 -4.04
C ILE A 19 4.03 -3.30 -5.52
N GLY A 20 3.00 -2.92 -6.28
CA GLY A 20 2.80 -3.44 -7.63
C GLY A 20 2.76 -4.98 -7.63
N PRO A 21 3.12 -5.63 -8.75
CA PRO A 21 3.25 -7.08 -8.83
C PRO A 21 4.65 -7.55 -8.32
N ALA A 22 5.05 -7.18 -7.10
CA ALA A 22 6.43 -7.38 -6.62
C ALA A 22 6.89 -8.85 -6.66
N PHE A 23 6.07 -9.79 -6.19
CA PHE A 23 6.46 -11.21 -6.16
C PHE A 23 6.55 -11.82 -7.56
N ASP A 24 5.76 -11.31 -8.52
CA ASP A 24 5.86 -11.70 -9.93
C ASP A 24 7.08 -11.08 -10.61
N ASN A 25 7.37 -9.80 -10.34
CA ASN A 25 8.55 -9.09 -10.83
C ASN A 25 9.85 -9.75 -10.34
N ALA A 26 9.91 -10.23 -9.10
CA ALA A 26 11.08 -10.91 -8.53
C ALA A 26 11.51 -12.16 -9.31
N ARG A 27 10.66 -12.67 -10.22
CA ARG A 27 10.90 -13.87 -11.03
C ARG A 27 11.28 -13.55 -12.48
N LYS A 28 11.44 -12.27 -12.82
CA LYS A 28 11.65 -11.78 -14.19
C LYS A 28 12.98 -11.03 -14.31
N PRO A 29 13.56 -10.95 -15.52
CA PRO A 29 14.76 -10.14 -15.74
C PRO A 29 14.45 -8.63 -15.63
N GLY A 30 15.49 -7.84 -15.35
CA GLY A 30 15.42 -6.38 -15.24
C GLY A 30 14.70 -5.71 -16.42
N SER A 31 14.92 -6.21 -17.64
CA SER A 31 14.28 -5.72 -18.87
C SER A 31 12.76 -5.84 -18.91
N GLN A 32 12.13 -6.55 -17.98
CA GLN A 32 10.69 -6.77 -17.93
C GLN A 32 10.01 -6.19 -16.68
N VAL A 33 10.76 -5.62 -15.74
CA VAL A 33 10.24 -5.21 -14.42
C VAL A 33 10.31 -3.72 -14.16
N HIS A 34 11.23 -3.01 -14.82
CA HIS A 34 11.33 -1.57 -14.69
C HIS A 34 10.29 -0.86 -15.55
N ASP A 35 10.02 0.40 -15.18
CA ASP A 35 9.15 1.30 -15.92
C ASP A 35 10.00 2.30 -16.70
N GLU A 36 9.97 2.21 -18.03
CA GLU A 36 10.72 3.10 -18.90
C GLU A 36 10.15 4.52 -18.88
N LEU A 37 11.04 5.50 -19.00
CA LEU A 37 10.74 6.92 -19.01
C LEU A 37 10.81 7.47 -20.43
N PHE A 38 9.74 8.12 -20.85
CA PHE A 38 9.64 8.80 -22.14
C PHE A 38 9.42 10.29 -21.93
N ALA A 39 10.00 11.10 -22.81
CA ALA A 39 9.69 12.53 -22.86
C ALA A 39 8.26 12.75 -23.41
N GLY A 40 7.61 13.83 -22.96
CA GLY A 40 6.27 14.21 -23.38
C GLY A 40 5.15 13.74 -22.44
N GLY A 41 3.90 14.08 -22.77
CA GLY A 41 2.73 13.91 -21.89
C GLY A 41 2.36 15.18 -21.12
N GLU A 42 1.26 15.16 -20.36
CA GLU A 42 0.72 16.34 -19.66
C GLU A 42 1.72 17.00 -18.68
N GLN A 43 2.64 16.22 -18.12
CA GLN A 43 3.63 16.68 -17.14
C GLN A 43 5.06 16.68 -17.70
N GLY A 44 5.22 16.52 -19.02
CA GLY A 44 6.52 16.47 -19.71
C GLY A 44 7.31 15.15 -19.57
N LEU A 45 6.85 14.24 -18.70
CA LEU A 45 7.32 12.86 -18.59
C LEU A 45 6.14 11.89 -18.69
N ARG A 46 6.33 10.79 -19.40
CA ARG A 46 5.37 9.70 -19.56
C ARG A 46 6.02 8.37 -19.23
N ARG A 47 5.27 7.50 -18.55
CA ARG A 47 5.57 6.06 -18.45
C ARG A 47 4.48 5.29 -19.18
N GLU A 48 4.86 4.16 -19.76
CA GLU A 48 3.90 3.25 -20.43
C GLU A 48 3.38 2.15 -19.49
N THR A 49 4.12 1.90 -18.40
CA THR A 49 3.82 0.88 -17.42
C THR A 49 3.96 1.41 -16.00
N ASN A 50 3.41 0.67 -15.05
CA ASN A 50 3.49 0.94 -13.61
C ASN A 50 3.80 -0.36 -12.83
N ARG A 51 4.86 -1.05 -13.26
CA ARG A 51 5.36 -2.30 -12.68
C ARG A 51 6.02 -2.07 -11.33
N ALA A 52 6.54 -0.88 -11.07
CA ALA A 52 7.04 -0.45 -9.76
C ALA A 52 5.89 -0.14 -8.77
N GLY A 53 4.63 -0.13 -9.22
CA GLY A 53 3.47 0.12 -8.35
C GLY A 53 3.46 1.51 -7.74
N GLY A 54 3.94 2.51 -8.47
CA GLY A 54 3.96 3.92 -8.06
C GLY A 54 5.09 4.29 -7.11
N ILE A 55 5.99 3.36 -6.77
CA ILE A 55 7.11 3.61 -5.84
C ILE A 55 8.44 3.17 -6.46
N GLU A 56 9.38 4.10 -6.57
CA GLU A 56 10.74 3.86 -7.06
C GLU A 56 11.73 4.47 -6.07
N GLY A 57 12.74 3.69 -5.64
CA GLY A 57 13.70 4.17 -4.63
C GLY A 57 13.02 4.63 -3.32
N SER A 58 11.96 3.91 -2.91
CA SER A 58 11.11 4.24 -1.75
C SER A 58 10.38 5.59 -1.82
N MET A 59 10.33 6.26 -2.98
CA MET A 59 9.60 7.51 -3.21
C MET A 59 8.46 7.33 -4.21
N SER A 60 7.41 8.15 -4.10
CA SER A 60 6.33 8.17 -5.09
C SER A 60 6.84 8.60 -6.47
N SER A 61 6.60 7.79 -7.51
CA SER A 61 7.07 8.05 -8.88
C SER A 61 6.16 8.96 -9.70
N GLY A 62 5.02 9.36 -9.13
CA GLY A 62 3.93 10.07 -9.80
C GLY A 62 2.92 9.16 -10.51
N GLN A 63 3.19 7.85 -10.59
CA GLN A 63 2.21 6.85 -11.02
C GLN A 63 1.28 6.46 -9.86
N PRO A 64 0.11 5.84 -10.13
CA PRO A 64 -0.75 5.31 -9.08
C PRO A 64 0.01 4.38 -8.13
N ILE A 65 -0.05 4.65 -6.83
CA ILE A 65 0.50 3.75 -5.82
C ILE A 65 -0.41 2.52 -5.76
N HIS A 66 0.14 1.36 -6.11
CA HIS A 66 -0.59 0.10 -6.18
C HIS A 66 -0.06 -0.83 -5.10
N ILE A 67 -0.90 -1.18 -4.14
CA ILE A 67 -0.55 -2.06 -3.02
C ILE A 67 -1.52 -3.24 -3.04
N ARG A 68 -1.01 -4.44 -2.81
CA ARG A 68 -1.82 -5.65 -2.64
C ARG A 68 -1.52 -6.30 -1.30
N ALA A 69 -2.54 -6.88 -0.71
CA ALA A 69 -2.47 -7.54 0.59
C ALA A 69 -3.06 -8.95 0.50
N ALA A 70 -2.43 -9.91 1.17
CA ALA A 70 -2.91 -11.27 1.30
C ALA A 70 -3.56 -11.46 2.67
N MET A 71 -4.90 -11.54 2.70
CA MET A 71 -5.68 -11.78 3.92
C MET A 71 -5.92 -13.28 4.10
N LYS A 72 -5.51 -13.85 5.24
CA LYS A 72 -5.93 -15.20 5.61
C LYS A 72 -7.42 -15.21 5.99
N PRO A 73 -8.14 -16.32 5.82
CA PRO A 73 -9.47 -16.47 6.41
C PRO A 73 -9.44 -16.17 7.92
N ILE A 74 -10.25 -15.21 8.37
CA ILE A 74 -10.22 -14.74 9.76
C ILE A 74 -11.22 -15.49 10.66
N SER A 75 -12.35 -15.90 10.09
CA SER A 75 -13.46 -16.46 10.87
C SER A 75 -13.13 -17.86 11.38
N SER A 76 -13.45 -18.10 12.65
CA SER A 76 -13.53 -19.43 13.23
C SER A 76 -14.51 -20.29 12.44
N LEU A 77 -14.17 -21.56 12.23
CA LEU A 77 -14.99 -22.46 11.42
C LEU A 77 -16.16 -23.04 12.23
N VAL A 78 -17.31 -23.20 11.57
CA VAL A 78 -18.47 -23.94 12.15
C VAL A 78 -18.10 -25.40 12.42
N SER A 79 -17.26 -25.99 11.56
CA SER A 79 -16.56 -27.24 11.86
C SER A 79 -15.32 -26.89 12.69
N PRO A 80 -15.34 -27.10 14.01
CA PRO A 80 -14.29 -26.57 14.87
C PRO A 80 -12.95 -27.29 14.61
N LEU A 81 -11.87 -26.54 14.80
CA LEU A 81 -10.51 -27.08 14.81
C LEU A 81 -10.15 -27.60 16.20
N ARG A 82 -9.24 -28.58 16.25
CA ARG A 82 -8.67 -29.08 17.52
C ARG A 82 -7.87 -27.99 18.23
N SER A 83 -7.99 -27.94 19.55
CA SER A 83 -7.28 -27.03 20.46
C SER A 83 -7.06 -27.73 21.81
N PHE A 84 -6.68 -26.98 22.85
CA PHE A 84 -6.55 -27.48 24.22
C PHE A 84 -6.92 -26.39 25.23
N ASP A 85 -7.40 -26.81 26.41
CA ASP A 85 -7.67 -25.90 27.53
C ASP A 85 -6.35 -25.52 28.22
N LEU A 86 -6.11 -24.22 28.44
CA LEU A 86 -4.84 -23.75 29.01
C LEU A 86 -4.66 -24.10 30.49
N ALA A 87 -5.74 -24.31 31.25
CA ALA A 87 -5.69 -24.63 32.66
C ALA A 87 -5.50 -26.13 32.90
N THR A 88 -6.15 -26.99 32.09
CA THR A 88 -6.09 -28.45 32.26
C THR A 88 -5.11 -29.14 31.31
N LEU A 89 -4.71 -28.48 30.22
CA LEU A 89 -3.94 -29.04 29.11
C LEU A 89 -4.65 -30.20 28.37
N GLU A 90 -5.96 -30.36 28.58
CA GLU A 90 -6.76 -31.38 27.91
C GLU A 90 -7.24 -30.90 26.54
N ALA A 91 -7.41 -31.85 25.60
CA ALA A 91 -7.85 -31.54 24.25
C ALA A 91 -9.30 -31.04 24.23
N ILE A 92 -9.53 -29.90 23.57
CA ILE A 92 -10.86 -29.31 23.35
C ILE A 92 -11.05 -28.92 21.88
N GLN A 93 -12.29 -28.59 21.50
CA GLN A 93 -12.58 -27.98 20.20
C GLN A 93 -12.50 -26.45 20.30
N SER A 94 -12.02 -25.80 19.25
CA SER A 94 -12.03 -24.34 19.14
C SER A 94 -13.46 -23.79 19.15
N ARG A 95 -13.59 -22.57 19.67
CA ARG A 95 -14.88 -21.88 19.75
C ARG A 95 -15.20 -21.17 18.44
N PHE A 96 -16.49 -21.08 18.15
CA PHE A 96 -17.01 -20.31 17.03
C PHE A 96 -17.39 -18.91 17.52
N GLU A 97 -16.69 -17.89 17.02
CA GLU A 97 -16.80 -16.50 17.46
C GLU A 97 -17.43 -15.59 16.40
N ARG A 98 -17.22 -15.89 15.11
CA ARG A 98 -17.70 -15.08 13.98
C ARG A 98 -18.21 -15.96 12.84
N SER A 99 -19.28 -15.50 12.19
CA SER A 99 -20.01 -16.24 11.16
C SER A 99 -19.82 -15.77 9.72
N ASP A 100 -19.07 -14.70 9.48
CA ASP A 100 -18.80 -14.24 8.12
C ASP A 100 -17.90 -15.22 7.36
N THR A 101 -18.20 -15.45 6.09
CA THR A 101 -17.42 -16.37 5.24
C THR A 101 -16.25 -15.67 4.55
N CYS A 102 -16.38 -14.36 4.30
CA CYS A 102 -15.35 -13.56 3.65
C CYS A 102 -15.38 -12.12 4.17
N ALA A 103 -14.23 -11.65 4.68
CA ALA A 103 -14.04 -10.27 5.13
C ALA A 103 -13.10 -9.46 4.21
N VAL A 104 -12.69 -10.02 3.06
CA VAL A 104 -11.74 -9.38 2.13
C VAL A 104 -12.23 -8.02 1.61
N PRO A 105 -13.51 -7.84 1.22
CA PRO A 105 -13.99 -6.53 0.78
C PRO A 105 -13.88 -5.46 1.88
N ALA A 106 -14.25 -5.81 3.11
CA ALA A 106 -14.15 -4.91 4.26
C ALA A 106 -12.68 -4.61 4.60
N ALA A 107 -11.78 -5.59 4.47
CA ALA A 107 -10.34 -5.38 4.66
C ALA A 107 -9.75 -4.40 3.64
N GLY A 108 -10.32 -4.29 2.43
CA GLY A 108 -9.95 -3.25 1.46
C GLY A 108 -10.20 -1.84 1.97
N ILE A 109 -11.37 -1.61 2.58
CA ILE A 109 -11.70 -0.31 3.20
C ILE A 109 -10.77 0.01 4.37
N VAL A 110 -10.46 -1.00 5.20
CA VAL A 110 -9.49 -0.84 6.29
C VAL A 110 -8.10 -0.52 5.73
N ALA A 111 -7.68 -1.16 4.63
CA ALA A 111 -6.42 -0.90 3.96
C ALA A 111 -6.29 0.55 3.48
N GLU A 112 -7.33 1.09 2.85
CA GLU A 112 -7.38 2.51 2.46
C GLU A 112 -7.24 3.43 3.68
N ALA A 113 -7.98 3.13 4.76
CA ALA A 113 -7.97 3.92 5.98
C ALA A 113 -6.61 3.94 6.70
N VAL A 114 -5.86 2.82 6.69
CA VAL A 114 -4.52 2.79 7.31
C VAL A 114 -3.43 3.36 6.41
N VAL A 115 -3.61 3.35 5.08
CA VAL A 115 -2.67 3.95 4.12
C VAL A 115 -2.78 5.48 4.08
N ALA A 116 -4.00 6.01 4.17
CA ALA A 116 -4.25 7.46 4.14
C ALA A 116 -3.36 8.27 5.11
N PRO A 117 -3.25 7.94 6.41
CA PRO A 117 -2.39 8.68 7.33
C PRO A 117 -0.90 8.53 7.02
N VAL A 118 -0.45 7.39 6.47
CA VAL A 118 0.95 7.21 6.04
C VAL A 118 1.28 8.20 4.91
N ILE A 119 0.41 8.29 3.90
CA ILE A 119 0.59 9.25 2.80
C ILE A 119 0.50 10.69 3.30
N ALA A 120 -0.45 11.00 4.19
CA ALA A 120 -0.59 12.33 4.77
C ALA A 120 0.65 12.74 5.56
N ASN A 121 1.21 11.84 6.38
CA ASN A 121 2.43 12.10 7.14
C ASN A 121 3.62 12.35 6.21
N ALA A 122 3.81 11.52 5.18
CA ALA A 122 4.89 11.71 4.20
C ALA A 122 4.74 13.05 3.44
N LEU A 123 3.50 13.47 3.14
CA LEU A 123 3.23 14.79 2.55
C LEU A 123 3.61 15.92 3.51
N LEU A 124 3.19 15.84 4.77
CA LEU A 124 3.47 16.85 5.79
C LEU A 124 4.95 16.94 6.12
N GLU A 125 5.69 15.82 6.18
CA GLU A 125 7.14 15.82 6.37
C GLU A 125 7.85 16.54 5.21
N LYS A 126 7.36 16.36 3.99
CA LYS A 126 7.95 16.98 2.79
C LYS A 126 7.62 18.46 2.65
N ILE A 127 6.38 18.86 2.92
CA ILE A 127 5.85 20.19 2.59
C ILE A 127 5.84 21.12 3.83
N GLY A 128 5.66 20.55 5.02
CA GLY A 128 5.40 21.27 6.26
C GLY A 128 4.10 22.08 6.21
N GLY A 129 3.95 22.99 7.18
CA GLY A 129 2.82 23.90 7.30
C GLY A 129 1.89 23.52 8.45
N ASP A 130 1.27 24.54 9.06
CA ASP A 130 0.47 24.39 10.28
C ASP A 130 -1.05 24.47 10.01
N HIS A 131 -1.45 24.91 8.82
CA HIS A 131 -2.85 24.97 8.40
C HIS A 131 -3.04 24.66 6.91
N MET A 132 -4.26 24.24 6.53
CA MET A 132 -4.56 23.74 5.19
C MET A 132 -4.21 24.71 4.06
N ALA A 133 -4.50 26.01 4.21
CA ALA A 133 -4.18 27.00 3.18
C ALA A 133 -2.67 27.09 2.91
N GLU A 134 -1.84 27.11 3.96
CA GLU A 134 -0.38 27.12 3.82
C GLU A 134 0.14 25.84 3.17
N ILE A 135 -0.35 24.68 3.59
CA ILE A 135 0.04 23.38 3.00
C ILE A 135 -0.31 23.36 1.50
N SER A 136 -1.50 23.83 1.13
CA SER A 136 -1.95 23.90 -0.26
C SER A 136 -1.09 24.84 -1.11
N GLU A 137 -0.78 26.04 -0.61
CA GLU A 137 0.08 27.00 -1.31
C GLU A 137 1.49 26.45 -1.54
N ARG A 138 2.10 25.87 -0.49
CA ARG A 138 3.44 25.26 -0.58
C ARG A 138 3.47 24.07 -1.54
N LEU A 139 2.43 23.22 -1.51
CA LEU A 139 2.32 22.08 -2.42
C LEU A 139 2.20 22.52 -3.87
N GLU A 140 1.41 23.55 -4.17
CA GLU A 140 1.28 24.03 -5.55
C GLU A 140 2.56 24.70 -6.03
N ALA A 141 3.23 25.49 -5.18
CA ALA A 141 4.54 26.05 -5.49
C ALA A 141 5.59 24.95 -5.79
N TYR A 142 5.58 23.86 -5.01
CA TYR A 142 6.44 22.70 -5.27
C TYR A 142 6.14 22.04 -6.62
N ARG A 143 4.85 21.82 -6.94
CA ARG A 143 4.42 21.25 -8.22
C ARG A 143 4.81 22.13 -9.40
N GLU A 144 4.64 23.43 -9.29
CA GLU A 144 5.00 24.37 -10.34
C GLU A 144 6.52 24.41 -10.58
N ALA A 145 7.31 24.41 -9.51
CA ALA A 145 8.77 24.31 -9.62
C ALA A 145 9.22 23.02 -10.32
N LEU A 146 8.52 21.90 -10.13
CA LEU A 146 8.79 20.65 -10.85
C LEU A 146 8.42 20.75 -12.34
N ARG A 147 7.23 21.27 -12.67
CA ARG A 147 6.79 21.46 -14.06
C ARG A 147 7.81 22.29 -14.84
N MET A 148 8.23 23.42 -14.27
CA MET A 148 9.23 24.31 -14.87
C MET A 148 10.59 23.67 -15.09
N ARG A 149 10.98 22.64 -14.33
CA ARG A 149 12.24 21.90 -14.56
C ARG A 149 12.14 20.95 -15.74
N ILE A 150 10.97 20.34 -15.94
CA ILE A 150 10.75 19.33 -16.98
C ILE A 150 10.48 20.00 -18.34
N THR A 151 9.86 21.18 -18.35
CA THR A 151 9.53 21.92 -19.58
C THR A 151 10.61 22.90 -20.04
N ARG A 152 11.75 23.01 -19.33
CA ARG A 152 12.88 23.83 -19.77
C ARG A 152 13.49 23.23 -21.03
N PRO A 153 13.74 24.04 -22.08
CA PRO A 153 14.37 23.60 -23.32
C PRO A 153 15.80 23.12 -23.11
#